data_AF-A0A972S4T8-F1
#
_entry.id   AF-A0A972S4T8-F1
#
_cell.length_a   1.000
_cell.length_b   1.000
_cell.length_c   1.000
_cell.angle_alpha   90.00
_cell.angle_beta   90.00
_cell.angle_gamma   90.00
#
_symmetry.space_group_name_H-M   'P 1'
#
loop_
_entity.id
_entity.type
_entity.pdbx_description
1 polymer ?
#
loop_
_entity_poly.entity_id
_entity_poly.type
_entity_poly.pdbx_seq_one_letter_code
_entity_poly.pdbx_strand_id
1 'polypeptide(L)'
;MAENKSKFSFLNNIHLHLGAIGILTVVLWYASGHSITFSDLTNAIAGIPLLVVAFLWLFDVGVDTGKVYSKIANKYTGLVSSIFFMLFFGAFTGIIYALLITAGASASAVTILTAMVFAFIVVMPRTGTSVWILYVWLAATIVTGGSHFVLIPAAFSGVM
;
A
#
# COMPACT_ATOMS: atom_id res chain seq x y z
N MET A 1 -24.02 7.89 -25.75
CA MET A 1 -24.50 7.92 -24.35
C MET A 1 -24.03 6.64 -23.66
N ALA A 2 -22.76 6.55 -23.29
CA ALA A 2 -22.12 5.30 -22.83
C ALA A 2 -21.10 5.54 -21.71
N GLU A 3 -21.40 6.48 -20.80
CA GLU A 3 -20.45 6.95 -19.80
C GLU A 3 -21.10 6.96 -18.41
N ASN A 4 -21.57 5.81 -17.93
CA ASN A 4 -22.00 5.66 -16.53
C ASN A 4 -22.03 4.20 -16.04
N LYS A 5 -21.00 3.40 -16.34
CA LYS A 5 -20.89 2.01 -15.82
C LYS A 5 -19.80 1.84 -14.76
N SER A 6 -18.80 2.72 -14.68
CA SER A 6 -17.69 2.57 -13.71
C SER A 6 -18.05 3.09 -12.31
N LYS A 7 -18.77 4.22 -12.19
CA LYS A 7 -19.21 4.73 -10.87
C LYS A 7 -20.18 3.79 -10.16
N PHE A 8 -20.94 3.00 -10.93
CA PHE A 8 -21.83 1.98 -10.38
C PHE A 8 -21.09 0.72 -9.90
N SER A 9 -19.83 0.45 -10.28
CA SER A 9 -19.16 -0.79 -9.88
C SER A 9 -18.54 -0.73 -8.49
N PHE A 10 -18.05 0.43 -8.04
CA PHE A 10 -17.44 0.58 -6.71
C PHE A 10 -18.50 0.50 -5.60
N LEU A 11 -19.58 1.27 -5.71
CA LEU A 11 -20.67 1.27 -4.73
C LEU A 11 -21.42 -0.07 -4.69
N ASN A 12 -21.57 -0.74 -5.83
CA ASN A 12 -22.24 -2.03 -5.90
C ASN A 12 -21.42 -3.16 -5.24
N ASN A 13 -20.10 -2.99 -5.14
CA ASN A 13 -19.17 -3.93 -4.50
C ASN A 13 -18.70 -3.46 -3.12
N ILE A 14 -19.36 -2.46 -2.52
CA ILE A 14 -18.93 -1.91 -1.23
C ILE A 14 -18.83 -2.96 -0.12
N HIS A 15 -19.70 -3.96 -0.14
CA HIS A 15 -19.66 -5.09 0.79
C HIS A 15 -18.38 -5.92 0.66
N LEU A 16 -17.84 -6.10 -0.56
CA LEU A 16 -16.56 -6.79 -0.77
C LEU A 16 -15.39 -5.95 -0.25
N HIS A 17 -15.44 -4.63 -0.44
CA HIS A 17 -14.42 -3.71 0.06
C HIS A 17 -14.39 -3.68 1.59
N LEU A 18 -15.57 -3.55 2.22
CA LEU A 18 -15.71 -3.63 3.68
C LEU A 18 -15.31 -5.00 4.22
N GLY A 19 -15.65 -6.08 3.51
CA GLY A 19 -15.20 -7.43 3.85
C GLY A 19 -13.69 -7.57 3.83
N ALA A 20 -13.02 -7.07 2.80
CA ALA A 20 -11.55 -7.08 2.70
C ALA A 20 -10.90 -6.26 3.82
N ILE A 21 -11.41 -5.05 4.11
CA ILE A 21 -10.93 -4.22 5.22
C ILE A 21 -11.13 -4.96 6.55
N GLY A 22 -12.31 -5.53 6.78
CA GLY A 22 -12.60 -6.26 8.02
C GLY A 22 -11.68 -7.46 8.24
N ILE A 23 -11.42 -8.25 7.18
CA ILE A 23 -10.47 -9.37 7.24
C ILE A 23 -9.07 -8.86 7.58
N LEU A 24 -8.60 -7.81 6.89
CA LEU A 24 -7.28 -7.22 7.17
C LEU A 24 -7.19 -6.67 8.59
N THR A 25 -8.25 -6.03 9.10
CA THR A 25 -8.31 -5.52 10.47
C THR A 25 -8.17 -6.67 11.48
N VAL A 26 -8.90 -7.78 11.31
CA VAL A 26 -8.79 -8.94 12.21
C VAL A 26 -7.40 -9.56 12.15
N VAL A 27 -6.83 -9.72 10.96
CA VAL A 27 -5.49 -10.27 10.77
C VAL A 27 -4.43 -9.39 11.44
N LEU A 28 -4.47 -8.08 11.20
CA LEU A 28 -3.53 -7.12 11.80
C LEU A 28 -3.70 -7.06 13.31
N TRP A 29 -4.94 -6.99 13.83
CA TRP A 29 -5.21 -6.99 15.27
C TRP A 29 -4.63 -8.23 15.96
N TYR A 30 -4.91 -9.42 15.39
CA TYR A 30 -4.37 -10.67 15.92
C TYR A 30 -2.84 -10.68 15.84
N ALA A 31 -2.26 -10.32 14.69
CA ALA A 31 -0.81 -10.33 14.49
C ALA A 31 -0.08 -9.35 15.42
N SER A 32 -0.60 -8.13 15.61
CA SER A 32 -0.05 -7.14 16.53
C SER A 32 -0.10 -7.60 17.98
N GLY A 33 -1.15 -8.33 18.38
CA GLY A 33 -1.25 -8.91 19.72
C GLY A 33 -0.24 -10.04 20.00
N HIS A 34 0.33 -10.65 18.96
CA HIS A 34 1.23 -11.80 19.07
C HIS A 34 2.67 -11.52 18.62
N SER A 35 2.96 -10.37 18.02
CA SER A 35 4.29 -10.02 17.53
C SER A 35 4.53 -8.52 17.58
N ILE A 36 5.62 -8.13 18.24
CA ILE A 36 6.09 -6.74 18.34
C ILE A 36 6.36 -6.19 16.95
N THR A 37 6.96 -6.97 16.05
CA THR A 37 7.24 -6.53 14.67
C THR A 37 5.95 -6.19 13.91
N PHE A 38 4.89 -6.97 14.08
CA PHE A 38 3.59 -6.67 13.46
C PHE A 38 2.88 -5.50 14.14
N SER A 39 3.05 -5.31 15.45
CA SER A 39 2.58 -4.11 16.16
C SER A 39 3.25 -2.85 15.59
N ASP A 40 4.58 -2.83 15.51
CA ASP A 40 5.35 -1.70 15.01
C ASP A 40 5.04 -1.41 13.54
N LEU A 41 4.93 -2.46 12.72
CA LEU A 41 4.54 -2.34 11.31
C LEU A 41 3.13 -1.74 11.16
N THR A 42 2.18 -2.20 11.97
CA THR A 42 0.79 -1.69 11.92
C THR A 42 0.74 -0.22 12.33
N ASN A 43 1.48 0.16 13.39
CA ASN A 43 1.60 1.56 13.80
C ASN A 43 2.26 2.43 12.72
N ALA A 44 3.32 1.93 12.07
CA ALA A 44 3.99 2.64 10.99
C ALA A 44 3.09 2.84 9.78
N ILE A 45 2.34 1.80 9.37
CA ILE A 45 1.35 1.91 8.29
C ILE A 45 0.26 2.92 8.66
N ALA A 46 -0.29 2.85 9.87
CA ALA A 46 -1.34 3.78 10.33
C ALA A 46 -0.85 5.23 10.38
N GLY A 47 0.44 5.45 10.64
CA GLY A 47 1.09 6.76 10.68
C GLY A 47 1.37 7.40 9.32
N ILE A 48 1.16 6.67 8.22
CA ILE A 48 1.37 7.24 6.88
C ILE A 48 0.30 8.30 6.61
N PRO A 49 0.66 9.51 6.19
CA PRO A 49 -0.32 10.52 5.84
C PRO A 49 -1.25 10.08 4.70
N LEU A 50 -2.55 10.34 4.84
CA LEU A 50 -3.55 9.97 3.82
C LEU A 50 -3.19 10.49 2.42
N LEU A 51 -2.58 11.68 2.32
CA LEU A 51 -2.11 12.22 1.04
C LEU A 51 -1.06 11.32 0.36
N VAL A 52 -0.15 10.73 1.14
CA VAL A 52 0.87 9.80 0.63
C VAL A 52 0.22 8.49 0.17
N VAL A 53 -0.74 7.97 0.95
CA VAL A 53 -1.53 6.79 0.59
C VAL A 53 -2.29 7.01 -0.72
N ALA A 54 -2.94 8.16 -0.86
CA ALA A 54 -3.65 8.55 -2.07
C ALA A 54 -2.70 8.69 -3.27
N PHE A 55 -1.52 9.29 -3.08
CA PHE A 55 -0.50 9.39 -4.11
C PHE A 55 -0.01 8.02 -4.59
N LEU A 56 0.31 7.12 -3.66
CA LEU A 56 0.76 5.75 -4.01
C LEU A 56 -0.33 4.97 -4.73
N TRP A 57 -1.58 5.13 -4.33
CA TRP A 57 -2.72 4.53 -5.03
C TRP A 57 -2.87 5.09 -6.45
N LEU A 58 -2.82 6.41 -6.62
CA LEU A 58 -2.89 7.04 -7.94
C LEU A 58 -1.74 6.61 -8.83
N PHE A 59 -0.54 6.45 -8.26
CA PHE A 59 0.63 5.94 -8.98
C PHE A 59 0.41 4.49 -9.45
N ASP A 60 -0.06 3.60 -8.58
CA ASP A 60 -0.33 2.19 -8.92
C ASP A 60 -1.40 2.06 -10.03
N VAL A 61 -2.46 2.88 -9.95
CA VAL A 61 -3.50 2.95 -11.00
C VAL A 61 -2.95 3.52 -12.31
N GLY A 62 -2.10 4.56 -12.24
CA GLY A 62 -1.57 5.24 -13.41
C GLY A 62 -0.51 4.45 -14.17
N VAL A 63 0.37 3.75 -13.47
CA VAL A 63 1.46 2.98 -14.08
C VAL A 63 1.03 1.56 -14.44
N ASP A 64 0.06 0.99 -13.71
CA ASP A 64 -0.35 -0.42 -13.82
C ASP A 64 0.89 -1.34 -13.89
N THR A 65 1.73 -1.21 -12.88
CA THR A 65 3.00 -1.93 -12.75
C THR A 65 2.81 -3.44 -12.80
N GLY A 66 1.67 -3.94 -12.32
CA GLY A 66 1.26 -5.33 -12.45
C GLY A 66 1.14 -5.80 -13.91
N LYS A 67 0.69 -4.96 -14.85
CA LYS A 67 0.70 -5.30 -16.29
C LYS A 67 2.11 -5.35 -16.85
N VAL A 68 2.98 -4.41 -16.48
CA VAL A 68 4.39 -4.40 -16.92
C VAL A 68 5.08 -5.68 -16.44
N TYR A 69 4.92 -6.02 -15.16
CA TYR A 69 5.45 -7.26 -14.60
C TYR A 69 4.86 -8.49 -15.30
N SER A 70 3.53 -8.56 -15.48
CA SER A 70 2.89 -9.71 -16.16
C SER A 70 3.39 -9.93 -17.58
N LYS A 71 3.69 -8.85 -18.33
CA LYS A 71 4.28 -8.94 -19.67
C LYS A 71 5.68 -9.52 -19.63
N ILE A 72 6.48 -9.13 -18.64
CA ILE A 72 7.86 -9.64 -18.45
C ILE A 72 7.81 -11.10 -18.01
N ALA A 73 6.96 -11.44 -17.03
CA ALA A 73 6.78 -12.80 -16.52
C ALA A 73 6.23 -13.77 -17.58
N ASN A 74 5.42 -13.28 -18.54
CA ASN A 74 4.94 -14.09 -19.66
C ASN A 74 5.98 -14.22 -20.78
N LYS A 75 6.93 -13.29 -20.89
CA LYS A 75 7.98 -13.29 -21.94
C LYS A 75 9.22 -14.07 -21.53
N TYR A 76 9.56 -14.06 -20.24
CA TYR A 76 10.74 -14.73 -19.69
C TYR A 76 10.29 -15.73 -18.63
N THR A 77 10.83 -16.95 -18.65
CA THR A 77 10.52 -18.00 -17.67
C THR A 77 11.74 -18.30 -16.80
N GLY A 78 11.52 -18.69 -15.55
CA GLY A 78 12.58 -19.15 -14.65
C GLY A 78 13.39 -18.03 -14.02
N LEU A 79 14.72 -18.19 -13.94
CA LEU A 79 15.62 -17.30 -13.19
C LEU A 79 15.53 -15.84 -13.65
N VAL A 80 15.39 -15.60 -14.95
CA VAL A 80 15.37 -14.26 -15.54
C VAL A 80 14.14 -13.47 -15.06
N SER A 81 12.95 -14.07 -15.06
CA SER A 81 11.74 -13.42 -14.53
C SER A 81 11.84 -13.11 -13.04
N SER A 82 12.50 -13.98 -12.26
CA SER A 82 12.70 -13.77 -10.82
C SER A 82 13.67 -12.61 -10.54
N ILE A 83 14.74 -12.48 -11.32
CA ILE A 83 15.68 -11.36 -11.21
C ILE A 83 14.97 -10.04 -11.54
N PHE A 84 14.19 -10.00 -12.62
CA PHE A 84 13.41 -8.81 -12.96
C PHE A 84 12.41 -8.45 -11.86
N PHE A 85 11.72 -9.44 -11.27
CA PHE A 85 10.86 -9.20 -10.12
C PHE A 85 11.62 -8.58 -8.95
N MET A 86 12.75 -9.17 -8.54
CA MET A 86 13.54 -8.65 -7.42
C MET A 86 14.07 -7.23 -7.67
N LEU A 87 14.55 -6.95 -8.89
CA LEU A 87 15.01 -5.61 -9.26
C LEU A 87 13.87 -4.59 -9.21
N PHE A 88 12.70 -4.95 -9.74
CA PHE A 88 11.54 -4.06 -9.76
C PHE A 88 11.01 -3.83 -8.34
N PHE A 89 10.82 -4.91 -7.58
CA PHE A 89 10.42 -4.86 -6.18
C PHE A 89 11.39 -4.03 -5.33
N GLY A 90 12.70 -4.22 -5.50
CA GLY A 90 13.74 -3.45 -4.81
C GLY A 90 13.71 -1.97 -5.17
N ALA A 91 13.57 -1.64 -6.46
CA ALA A 91 13.44 -0.26 -6.92
C ALA A 91 12.19 0.42 -6.33
N PHE A 92 11.05 -0.26 -6.36
CA PHE A 92 9.80 0.24 -5.75
C PHE A 92 9.90 0.41 -4.24
N THR A 93 10.53 -0.54 -3.56
CA THR A 93 10.81 -0.43 -2.13
C THR A 93 11.65 0.81 -1.83
N GLY A 94 12.70 1.06 -2.61
CA GLY A 94 13.56 2.24 -2.45
C GLY A 94 12.82 3.56 -2.68
N ILE A 95 11.98 3.63 -3.72
CA ILE A 95 11.18 4.82 -4.04
C ILE A 95 10.16 5.09 -2.92
N ILE A 96 9.43 4.06 -2.47
CA ILE A 96 8.43 4.21 -1.41
C ILE A 96 9.10 4.56 -0.09
N TYR A 97 10.23 3.93 0.24
CA TYR A 97 11.01 4.27 1.44
C TYR A 97 11.43 5.74 1.44
N ALA A 98 12.00 6.24 0.33
CA ALA A 98 12.37 7.64 0.20
C ALA A 98 11.15 8.58 0.33
N LEU A 99 9.99 8.18 -0.21
CA LEU A 99 8.75 8.93 -0.06
C LEU A 99 8.28 8.97 1.41
N LEU A 100 8.36 7.86 2.14
CA LEU A 100 7.97 7.82 3.56
C LEU A 100 8.88 8.71 4.42
N ILE A 101 10.20 8.67 4.17
CA ILE A 101 11.15 9.53 4.88
C ILE A 101 10.87 11.01 4.60
N THR A 102 10.65 11.39 3.34
CA THR A 102 10.31 12.79 2.99
C THR A 102 8.95 13.23 3.54
N ALA A 103 8.04 12.28 3.78
CA ALA A 103 6.77 12.53 4.45
C ALA A 103 6.87 12.64 5.99
N GLY A 104 8.06 12.45 6.58
CA GLY A 104 8.32 12.61 8.01
C GLY A 104 8.46 11.30 8.80
N ALA A 105 8.48 10.14 8.15
CA ALA A 105 8.79 8.88 8.82
C ALA A 105 10.27 8.83 9.25
N SER A 106 10.55 8.15 10.37
CA SER A 106 11.93 7.94 10.83
C SER A 106 12.66 6.93 9.94
N ALA A 107 13.98 7.10 9.79
CA ALA A 107 14.84 6.12 9.13
C ALA A 107 15.03 4.90 10.03
N SER A 108 14.16 3.90 9.87
CA SER A 108 14.13 2.70 10.70
C SER A 108 13.88 1.43 9.89
N ALA A 109 14.19 0.27 10.47
CA ALA A 109 13.88 -1.03 9.86
C ALA A 109 12.38 -1.20 9.61
N VAL A 110 11.53 -0.66 10.48
CA VAL A 110 10.07 -0.71 10.35
C VAL A 110 9.60 0.09 9.14
N THR A 111 10.22 1.26 8.88
CA THR A 111 9.91 2.08 7.69
C THR A 111 10.30 1.36 6.39
N ILE A 112 11.42 0.62 6.39
CA ILE A 112 11.81 -0.22 5.25
C ILE A 112 10.79 -1.36 5.05
N LEU A 113 10.40 -2.05 6.13
CA LEU A 113 9.38 -3.11 6.06
C LEU A 113 8.03 -2.58 5.54
N THR A 114 7.64 -1.39 5.99
CA THR A 114 6.43 -0.70 5.52
C THR A 114 6.51 -0.42 4.02
N ALA A 115 7.65 0.10 3.54
CA ALA A 115 7.89 0.32 2.13
C ALA A 115 7.88 -1.00 1.33
N MET A 116 8.43 -2.08 1.87
CA MET A 116 8.40 -3.41 1.24
C MET A 116 6.97 -3.94 1.10
N VAL A 117 6.12 -3.77 2.12
CA VAL A 117 4.70 -4.19 2.05
C VAL A 117 3.98 -3.42 0.95
N PHE A 118 4.14 -2.11 0.88
CA PHE A 118 3.49 -1.29 -0.15
C PHE A 118 4.07 -1.56 -1.56
N ALA A 119 5.38 -1.75 -1.68
CA ALA A 119 6.01 -2.16 -2.93
C ALA A 119 5.48 -3.51 -3.41
N PHE A 120 5.27 -4.45 -2.50
CA PHE A 120 4.69 -5.76 -2.83
C PHE A 120 3.27 -5.60 -3.40
N ILE A 121 2.45 -4.75 -2.78
CA ILE A 121 1.10 -4.45 -3.27
C ILE A 121 1.16 -3.83 -4.67
N VAL A 122 2.05 -2.87 -4.93
CA VAL A 122 2.17 -2.19 -6.24
C VAL A 122 2.64 -3.13 -7.37
N VAL A 123 3.47 -4.12 -7.04
CA VAL A 123 4.04 -5.05 -8.03
C VAL A 123 3.14 -6.27 -8.26
N MET A 124 2.16 -6.51 -7.38
CA MET A 124 1.23 -7.62 -7.51
C MET A 124 0.43 -7.52 -8.84
N PRO A 125 0.17 -8.63 -9.55
CA PRO A 125 -0.54 -8.58 -10.82
C PRO A 125 -1.96 -8.04 -10.65
N ARG A 126 -2.37 -7.15 -11.58
CA ARG A 126 -3.72 -6.56 -11.68
C ARG A 126 -4.11 -5.59 -10.55
N THR A 127 -3.15 -5.04 -9.80
CA THR A 127 -3.45 -4.10 -8.69
C THR A 127 -3.88 -2.71 -9.11
N GLY A 128 -3.52 -2.25 -10.32
CA GLY A 128 -3.92 -0.94 -10.87
C GLY A 128 -5.44 -0.71 -11.06
N THR A 129 -6.28 -1.61 -10.57
CA THR A 129 -7.76 -1.47 -10.55
C THR A 129 -8.35 -1.55 -9.14
N SER A 130 -7.54 -1.79 -8.11
CA SER A 130 -7.98 -2.12 -6.75
C SER A 130 -7.26 -1.27 -5.71
N VAL A 131 -8.01 -0.82 -4.70
CA VAL A 131 -7.53 0.15 -3.70
C VAL A 131 -6.83 -0.54 -2.52
N TRP A 132 -5.97 -1.54 -2.77
CA TRP A 132 -5.37 -2.39 -1.72
C TRP A 132 -4.52 -1.60 -0.72
N ILE A 133 -3.76 -0.61 -1.19
CA ILE A 133 -2.96 0.25 -0.31
C ILE A 133 -3.87 0.98 0.69
N LEU A 134 -5.01 1.50 0.22
CA LEU A 134 -6.00 2.14 1.11
C LEU A 134 -6.62 1.13 2.08
N TYR A 135 -6.91 -0.09 1.64
CA TYR A 135 -7.49 -1.10 2.54
C TYR A 135 -6.55 -1.49 3.66
N VAL A 136 -5.27 -1.70 3.37
CA VAL A 136 -4.25 -2.01 4.37
C VAL A 136 -4.04 -0.83 5.32
N TRP A 137 -4.01 0.39 4.80
CA TRP A 137 -3.91 1.59 5.61
C TRP A 137 -5.12 1.78 6.53
N LEU A 138 -6.34 1.69 6.00
CA LEU A 138 -7.57 1.77 6.79
C LEU A 138 -7.63 0.71 7.86
N ALA A 139 -7.26 -0.54 7.53
CA ALA A 139 -7.23 -1.63 8.50
C ALA A 139 -6.25 -1.31 9.64
N ALA A 140 -5.05 -0.81 9.34
CA ALA A 140 -4.08 -0.39 10.35
C ALA A 140 -4.58 0.79 11.20
N THR A 141 -5.20 1.79 10.59
CA THR A 141 -5.83 2.91 11.31
C THR A 141 -6.93 2.42 12.26
N ILE A 142 -7.75 1.45 11.85
CA ILE A 142 -8.80 0.86 12.70
C ILE A 142 -8.17 0.11 13.88
N VAL A 143 -7.15 -0.73 13.64
CA VAL A 143 -6.47 -1.50 14.70
C VAL A 143 -5.83 -0.58 15.74
N THR A 144 -5.28 0.54 15.30
CA THR A 144 -4.66 1.55 16.18
C THR A 144 -5.66 2.53 16.80
N GLY A 145 -6.96 2.39 16.49
CA GLY A 145 -8.00 3.31 16.97
C GLY A 145 -7.84 4.75 16.46
N GLY A 146 -7.10 4.96 15.36
CA GLY A 146 -6.84 6.28 14.79
C GLY A 146 -5.78 7.12 15.52
N SER A 147 -5.04 6.55 16.48
CA SER A 147 -4.03 7.28 17.26
C SER A 147 -2.90 7.89 16.42
N HIS A 148 -2.64 7.34 15.24
CA HIS A 148 -1.58 7.76 14.32
C HIS A 148 -2.11 8.42 13.05
N PHE A 149 -3.41 8.77 13.01
CA PHE A 149 -4.03 9.29 11.80
C PHE A 149 -3.47 10.67 11.44
N VAL A 150 -2.85 10.76 10.25
CA VAL A 150 -2.34 12.00 9.68
C VAL A 150 -2.99 12.23 8.31
N LEU A 151 -3.55 13.41 8.07
CA LEU A 151 -4.14 13.74 6.77
C LEU A 151 -3.08 14.21 5.77
N ILE A 152 -2.29 15.20 6.17
CA ILE A 152 -1.31 15.90 5.35
C ILE A 152 0.07 15.71 6.00
N PRO A 153 1.11 15.35 5.23
CA PRO A 153 2.46 15.21 5.78
C PRO A 153 2.95 16.50 6.44
N ALA A 154 3.79 16.38 7.47
CA ALA A 154 4.37 17.52 8.18
C ALA A 154 5.11 18.49 7.22
N ALA A 155 5.75 17.95 6.19
CA ALA A 155 6.43 18.72 5.14
C ALA A 155 5.51 19.72 4.40
N PHE A 156 4.19 19.50 4.41
CA PHE A 156 3.20 20.36 3.75
C PHE A 156 2.27 21.07 4.74
N SER A 157 2.30 20.74 6.03
CA SER A 157 1.43 21.35 7.04
C SER A 157 1.96 22.68 7.59
N GLY A 158 3.22 23.05 7.29
CA GLY A 158 3.85 24.29 7.75
C GLY A 158 4.15 24.32 9.25
N VAL A 159 3.95 23.21 9.96
CA VAL A 159 4.30 23.03 11.37
C VAL A 159 5.61 22.24 11.40
N MET A 160 6.72 22.97 11.51
CA MET A 160 8.02 22.38 11.87
C MET A 160 8.13 22.24 13.38
#